data_AF-A0A1B6FWD2-F1
#
_entry.id   AF-A0A1B6FWD2-F1
#
_cell.length_a   1.000
_cell.length_b   1.000
_cell.length_c   1.000
_cell.angle_alpha   90.00
_cell.angle_beta   90.00
_cell.angle_gamma   90.00
#
_symmetry.space_group_name_H-M   'P 1'
#
loop_
_entity.id
_entity.type
_entity.pdbx_description
1 polymer ?
#
loop_
_entity_poly.entity_id
_entity_poly.type
_entity_poly.pdbx_seq_one_letter_code
_entity_poly.pdbx_strand_id
1 'polypeptide(L)'
;LLNDLAEIAAESMGGISGAVFSVIFASAAQAFLTSSKQTAAECEKWISACMMAKEGLMSYTHVRPGDRTILDTLHYFVEAFTDPTLECLTEAVKAAKAGVEESSLPADPGAWILAEVLQLILIQVEVLFSNDEGDENEEEEDEEQENKKEENKEVNEEKNEGEVFETSDDEETTSED
;
A
#
# COMPACT_ATOMS: atom_id res chain seq x y z
N LEU A 1 -13.30 -11.17 -11.12
CA LEU A 1 -12.97 -11.30 -9.69
C LEU A 1 -14.11 -10.84 -8.77
N LEU A 2 -14.39 -9.54 -8.61
CA LEU A 2 -15.43 -9.11 -7.66
C LEU A 2 -16.84 -9.62 -8.03
N ASN A 3 -17.21 -9.65 -9.31
CA ASN A 3 -18.45 -10.28 -9.76
C ASN A 3 -18.46 -11.78 -9.46
N ASP A 4 -17.36 -12.48 -9.73
CA ASP A 4 -17.22 -13.92 -9.45
C ASP A 4 -17.36 -14.20 -7.93
N LEU A 5 -16.80 -13.33 -7.07
CA LEU A 5 -17.01 -13.40 -5.62
C LEU A 5 -18.47 -13.15 -5.23
N ALA A 6 -19.16 -12.24 -5.92
CA ALA A 6 -20.58 -11.99 -5.70
C ALA A 6 -21.45 -13.21 -6.07
N GLU A 7 -21.12 -13.90 -7.16
CA GLU A 7 -21.78 -15.14 -7.60
C GLU A 7 -21.49 -16.28 -6.62
N ILE A 8 -20.23 -16.48 -6.24
CA ILE A 8 -19.83 -17.48 -5.24
C ILE A 8 -20.54 -17.22 -3.90
N ALA A 9 -20.60 -15.97 -3.45
CA ALA A 9 -21.32 -15.61 -2.23
C ALA A 9 -22.82 -15.93 -2.34
N ALA A 10 -23.46 -15.64 -3.47
CA ALA A 10 -24.88 -15.94 -3.67
C ALA A 10 -25.19 -17.44 -3.73
N GLU A 11 -24.32 -18.23 -4.37
CA GLU A 11 -24.54 -19.66 -4.58
C GLU A 11 -24.08 -20.53 -3.42
N SER A 12 -22.94 -20.18 -2.79
CA SER A 12 -22.28 -20.99 -1.77
C SER A 12 -22.62 -20.56 -0.35
N MET A 13 -22.93 -19.28 -0.11
CA MET A 13 -23.35 -18.81 1.20
C MET A 13 -24.88 -18.80 1.27
N GLY A 14 -25.46 -19.79 1.93
CA GLY A 14 -26.91 -19.85 2.12
C GLY A 14 -27.45 -18.74 3.01
N GLY A 15 -28.64 -18.22 2.68
CA GLY A 15 -29.39 -17.29 3.52
C GLY A 15 -29.09 -15.80 3.25
N ILE A 16 -29.43 -14.94 4.22
CA ILE A 16 -29.32 -13.47 4.09
C ILE A 16 -27.86 -13.02 4.02
N SER A 17 -26.94 -13.76 4.64
CA SER A 17 -25.50 -13.46 4.64
C SER A 17 -24.93 -13.51 3.21
N GLY A 18 -25.24 -14.54 2.42
CA GLY A 18 -24.82 -14.60 1.02
C GLY A 18 -25.38 -13.47 0.16
N ALA A 19 -26.64 -13.10 0.38
CA ALA A 19 -27.24 -11.94 -0.28
C ALA A 19 -26.52 -10.63 0.09
N VAL A 20 -26.19 -10.43 1.36
CA VAL A 20 -25.46 -9.25 1.85
C VAL A 20 -24.07 -9.16 1.22
N PHE A 21 -23.28 -10.23 1.26
CA PHE A 21 -21.94 -10.23 0.66
C PHE A 21 -21.98 -10.11 -0.87
N SER A 22 -22.95 -10.74 -1.52
CA SER A 22 -23.15 -10.60 -2.97
C SER A 22 -23.42 -9.15 -3.36
N VAL A 23 -24.28 -8.44 -2.62
CA VAL A 23 -24.55 -7.01 -2.84
C VAL A 23 -23.28 -6.17 -2.63
N ILE A 24 -22.52 -6.42 -1.56
CA ILE A 24 -21.27 -5.71 -1.27
C ILE A 24 -20.30 -5.85 -2.45
N PHE A 25 -20.06 -7.07 -2.92
CA PHE A 25 -19.11 -7.33 -4.00
C PHE A 25 -19.60 -6.82 -5.36
N ALA A 26 -20.89 -6.97 -5.67
CA ALA A 26 -21.46 -6.46 -6.91
C ALA A 26 -21.41 -4.93 -6.97
N SER A 27 -21.75 -4.24 -5.87
CA SER A 27 -21.65 -2.79 -5.77
C SER A 27 -20.21 -2.29 -5.86
N ALA A 28 -19.26 -2.99 -5.23
CA ALA A 28 -17.85 -2.69 -5.38
C ALA A 28 -17.39 -2.88 -6.84
N ALA A 29 -17.79 -3.96 -7.51
CA ALA A 29 -17.47 -4.20 -8.91
C ALA A 29 -17.98 -3.07 -9.83
N GLN A 30 -19.19 -2.56 -9.59
CA GLN A 30 -19.74 -1.42 -10.32
C GLN A 30 -18.89 -0.15 -10.16
N ALA A 31 -18.33 0.09 -8.97
CA ALA A 31 -17.43 1.23 -8.73
C ALA A 31 -16.16 1.13 -9.61
N PHE A 32 -15.59 -0.06 -9.72
CA PHE A 32 -14.42 -0.29 -10.59
C PHE A 32 -14.76 -0.16 -12.08
N LEU A 33 -15.94 -0.61 -12.52
CA LEU A 33 -16.38 -0.52 -13.92
C LEU A 33 -16.72 0.91 -14.35
N THR A 34 -17.22 1.73 -13.43
CA THR A 34 -17.64 3.11 -13.71
C THR A 34 -16.46 4.09 -13.70
N SER A 35 -15.30 3.68 -13.16
CA SER A 35 -14.09 4.49 -13.13
C SER A 35 -13.43 4.56 -14.52
N SER A 36 -13.25 5.78 -15.05
CA SER A 36 -12.77 6.04 -16.42
C SER A 36 -11.26 5.84 -16.62
N LYS A 37 -10.48 5.64 -15.56
CA LYS A 37 -9.02 5.49 -15.62
C LYS A 37 -8.63 4.01 -15.56
N GLN A 38 -8.00 3.48 -16.61
CA GLN A 38 -7.44 2.12 -16.67
C GLN A 38 -5.98 2.04 -16.14
N THR A 39 -5.63 2.80 -15.11
CA THR A 39 -4.37 2.60 -14.39
C THR A 39 -4.57 1.58 -13.27
N ALA A 40 -3.57 0.71 -13.07
CA ALA A 40 -3.56 -0.32 -12.05
C ALA A 40 -3.93 0.30 -10.69
N ALA A 41 -5.05 -0.17 -10.13
CA ALA A 41 -5.59 0.12 -8.81
C ALA A 41 -5.09 1.43 -8.14
N GLU A 42 -5.55 2.60 -8.59
CA GLU A 42 -5.53 3.80 -7.73
C GLU A 42 -6.27 3.40 -6.45
N CYS A 43 -5.59 3.38 -5.31
CA CYS A 43 -6.17 3.05 -4.00
C CYS A 43 -7.46 3.87 -3.69
N GLU A 44 -7.62 5.04 -4.32
CA GLU A 44 -8.85 5.84 -4.35
C GLU A 44 -10.09 5.08 -4.86
N LYS A 45 -9.91 4.16 -5.81
CA LYS A 45 -11.00 3.31 -6.32
C LYS A 45 -11.53 2.36 -5.26
N TRP A 46 -10.67 1.88 -4.36
CA TRP A 46 -11.10 1.03 -3.25
C TRP A 46 -11.96 1.81 -2.26
N ILE A 47 -11.60 3.06 -1.97
CA ILE A 47 -12.42 3.96 -1.15
C ILE A 47 -13.81 4.14 -1.78
N SER A 48 -13.85 4.49 -3.07
CA SER A 48 -15.11 4.63 -3.81
C SER A 48 -15.92 3.32 -3.85
N ALA A 49 -15.27 2.18 -4.03
CA ALA A 49 -15.90 0.87 -4.02
C ALA A 49 -16.52 0.53 -2.66
N CYS A 50 -15.82 0.81 -1.56
CA CYS A 50 -16.33 0.61 -0.21
C CYS A 50 -17.53 1.54 0.08
N MET A 51 -17.49 2.79 -0.39
CA MET A 51 -18.63 3.70 -0.30
C MET A 51 -19.85 3.18 -1.08
N MET A 52 -19.66 2.75 -2.33
CA MET A 52 -20.74 2.18 -3.15
C MET A 52 -21.27 0.86 -2.57
N ALA A 53 -20.42 0.05 -1.95
CA ALA A 53 -20.84 -1.16 -1.24
C ALA A 53 -21.74 -0.83 -0.03
N LYS A 54 -21.38 0.18 0.77
CA LYS A 54 -22.22 0.67 1.89
C LYS A 54 -23.57 1.15 1.39
N GLU A 55 -23.59 1.98 0.35
CA GLU A 55 -24.83 2.54 -0.21
C GLU A 55 -25.70 1.47 -0.88
N GLY A 56 -25.08 0.54 -1.61
CA GLY A 56 -25.75 -0.62 -2.16
C GLY A 56 -26.41 -1.46 -1.08
N LEU A 57 -25.68 -1.77 -0.01
CA LEU A 57 -26.21 -2.53 1.12
C LEU A 57 -27.40 -1.82 1.77
N MET A 58 -27.32 -0.51 2.00
CA MET A 58 -28.42 0.30 2.55
C MET A 58 -29.65 0.41 1.63
N SER A 59 -29.44 0.25 0.32
CA SER A 59 -30.50 0.34 -0.70
C SER A 59 -31.23 -0.99 -0.89
N TYR A 60 -30.50 -2.10 -0.90
CA TYR A 60 -31.05 -3.45 -1.09
C TYR A 60 -31.51 -4.08 0.22
N THR A 61 -31.08 -3.55 1.37
CA THR A 61 -31.54 -3.98 2.69
C THR A 61 -32.27 -2.84 3.40
N HIS A 62 -33.24 -3.16 4.25
CA HIS A 62 -33.93 -2.15 5.07
C HIS A 62 -33.10 -1.71 6.30
N VAL A 63 -31.83 -2.09 6.35
CA VAL A 63 -30.94 -1.90 7.50
C VAL A 63 -30.35 -0.48 7.47
N ARG A 64 -30.12 0.09 8.65
CA ARG A 64 -29.58 1.44 8.87
C ARG A 64 -28.40 1.40 9.85
N PRO A 65 -27.48 2.38 9.78
CA PRO A 65 -26.46 2.53 10.81
C PRO A 65 -27.09 2.58 12.21
N GLY A 66 -26.61 1.75 13.11
CA GLY A 66 -27.14 1.54 14.47
C GLY A 66 -27.98 0.27 14.64
N ASP A 67 -28.32 -0.45 13.55
CA ASP A 67 -29.05 -1.72 13.61
C ASP A 67 -28.19 -2.90 14.12
N ARG A 68 -26.90 -2.65 14.41
CA ARG A 68 -25.94 -3.61 14.96
C ARG A 68 -25.72 -4.81 14.06
N THR A 69 -25.69 -4.55 12.75
CA THR A 69 -25.47 -5.56 11.70
C THR A 69 -24.09 -5.40 11.04
N ILE A 70 -23.75 -6.26 10.07
CA ILE A 70 -22.65 -6.08 9.10
C ILE A 70 -22.54 -4.64 8.56
N LEU A 71 -23.68 -3.96 8.37
CA LEU A 71 -23.71 -2.58 7.90
C LEU A 71 -22.97 -1.63 8.84
N ASP A 72 -23.04 -1.83 10.16
CA ASP A 72 -22.39 -0.93 11.12
C ASP A 72 -20.88 -1.02 11.02
N THR A 73 -20.34 -2.24 10.97
CA THR A 73 -18.90 -2.46 10.74
C THR A 73 -18.45 -1.80 9.45
N LEU A 74 -19.21 -2.00 8.37
CA LEU A 74 -18.91 -1.39 7.07
C LEU A 74 -19.05 0.14 7.11
N HIS A 75 -20.01 0.66 7.87
CA HIS A 75 -20.24 2.09 8.03
C HIS A 75 -19.05 2.75 8.73
N TYR A 76 -18.65 2.26 9.91
CA TYR A 76 -17.50 2.80 10.64
C TYR A 76 -16.19 2.68 9.85
N PHE A 77 -16.00 1.57 9.13
CA PHE A 77 -14.86 1.42 8.22
C PHE A 77 -14.85 2.50 7.13
N VAL A 78 -15.96 2.67 6.41
CA VAL A 78 -16.04 3.60 5.28
C VAL A 78 -15.95 5.06 5.72
N GLU A 79 -16.50 5.43 6.87
CA GLU A 79 -16.39 6.80 7.39
C GLU A 79 -14.94 7.16 7.78
N ALA A 80 -14.14 6.17 8.16
CA ALA A 80 -12.75 6.37 8.56
C ALA A 80 -11.74 6.18 7.40
N PHE A 81 -12.10 5.45 6.35
CA PHE A 81 -11.22 5.21 5.20
C PHE A 81 -11.33 6.34 4.15
N THR A 82 -10.76 7.51 4.46
CA THR A 82 -10.84 8.72 3.63
C THR A 82 -9.71 8.86 2.62
N ASP A 83 -8.55 8.30 2.93
CA ASP A 83 -7.33 8.50 2.16
C ASP A 83 -6.66 7.16 1.81
N PRO A 84 -6.04 7.05 0.63
CA PRO A 84 -5.45 5.82 0.12
C PRO A 84 -4.10 5.47 0.78
N THR A 85 -3.94 5.68 2.08
CA THR A 85 -2.70 5.41 2.83
C THR A 85 -2.86 4.19 3.73
N LEU A 86 -1.76 3.48 4.00
CA LEU A 86 -1.76 2.34 4.91
C LEU A 86 -2.19 2.76 6.33
N GLU A 87 -1.74 3.93 6.79
CA GLU A 87 -2.14 4.50 8.08
C GLU A 87 -3.66 4.72 8.16
N CYS A 88 -4.26 5.32 7.12
CA CYS A 88 -5.70 5.53 7.07
C CYS A 88 -6.47 4.20 7.02
N LEU A 89 -5.97 3.21 6.28
CA LEU A 89 -6.54 1.86 6.28
C LEU A 89 -6.51 1.23 7.68
N THR A 90 -5.38 1.34 8.38
CA THR A 90 -5.23 0.83 9.75
C THR A 90 -6.21 1.49 10.71
N GLU A 91 -6.36 2.81 10.65
CA GLU A 91 -7.34 3.53 11.46
C GLU A 91 -8.78 3.16 11.09
N ALA A 92 -9.08 2.95 9.81
CA ALA A 92 -10.39 2.51 9.37
C ALA A 92 -10.76 1.12 9.90
N VAL A 93 -9.83 0.17 9.89
CA VAL A 93 -10.04 -1.16 10.46
C VAL A 93 -10.24 -1.10 11.98
N LYS A 94 -9.47 -0.26 12.68
CA LYS A 94 -9.67 -0.02 14.12
C LYS A 94 -11.03 0.59 14.42
N ALA A 95 -11.46 1.57 13.63
CA ALA A 95 -12.78 2.19 13.75
C ALA A 95 -13.90 1.16 13.55
N ALA A 96 -13.77 0.29 12.55
CA ALA A 96 -14.69 -0.81 12.30
C ALA A 96 -14.81 -1.75 13.52
N LYS A 97 -13.69 -2.12 14.14
CA LYS A 97 -13.66 -2.97 15.34
C LYS A 97 -14.24 -2.27 16.57
N ALA A 98 -13.82 -1.03 16.82
CA ALA A 98 -14.31 -0.23 17.93
C ALA A 98 -15.83 -0.03 17.85
N GLY A 99 -16.37 0.25 16.66
CA GLY A 99 -17.81 0.40 16.46
C GLY A 99 -18.63 -0.85 16.77
N VAL A 100 -18.04 -2.04 16.64
CA VAL A 100 -18.66 -3.31 17.04
C VAL A 100 -18.59 -3.52 18.55
N GLU A 101 -17.48 -3.15 19.18
CA GLU A 101 -17.14 -3.38 20.60
C GLU A 101 -17.72 -2.36 21.59
N GLU A 102 -17.78 -1.08 21.22
CA GLU A 102 -18.03 0.03 22.15
C GLU A 102 -19.50 0.12 22.63
N SER A 103 -20.41 -0.57 21.95
CA SER A 103 -21.84 -0.40 22.20
C SER A 103 -22.37 -1.32 23.31
N SER A 104 -23.39 -0.81 24.03
CA SER A 104 -23.99 -1.47 25.20
C SER A 104 -24.72 -2.78 24.91
N LEU A 105 -25.06 -3.03 23.64
CA LEU A 105 -25.67 -4.28 23.17
C LEU A 105 -24.64 -5.10 22.41
N PRO A 106 -24.73 -6.44 22.39
CA PRO A 106 -23.86 -7.24 21.51
C PRO A 106 -24.22 -7.00 20.04
N ALA A 107 -23.22 -6.83 19.19
CA ALA A 107 -23.41 -6.78 17.74
C ALA A 107 -23.84 -8.15 17.21
N ASP A 108 -24.46 -8.17 16.03
CA ASP A 108 -24.75 -9.44 15.36
C ASP A 108 -23.44 -10.19 15.02
N PRO A 109 -23.49 -11.52 14.88
CA PRO A 109 -22.30 -12.30 14.53
C PRO A 109 -21.66 -11.86 13.20
N GLY A 110 -22.45 -11.36 12.24
CA GLY A 110 -21.95 -10.87 10.96
C GLY A 110 -21.06 -9.64 11.10
N ALA A 111 -21.45 -8.66 11.93
CA ALA A 111 -20.64 -7.47 12.21
C ALA A 111 -19.25 -7.82 12.74
N TRP A 112 -19.19 -8.78 13.68
CA TRP A 112 -17.93 -9.29 14.23
C TRP A 112 -17.07 -9.99 13.17
N ILE A 113 -17.67 -10.87 12.37
CA ILE A 113 -16.96 -11.59 11.30
C ILE A 113 -16.36 -10.59 10.30
N LEU A 114 -17.11 -9.57 9.90
CA LEU A 114 -16.58 -8.56 8.98
C LEU A 114 -15.40 -7.80 9.60
N ALA A 115 -15.46 -7.44 10.88
CA ALA A 115 -14.37 -6.75 11.56
C ALA A 115 -13.09 -7.60 11.64
N GLU A 116 -13.23 -8.91 11.85
CA GLU A 116 -12.11 -9.85 11.84
C GLU A 116 -11.54 -10.05 10.43
N VAL A 117 -12.40 -10.14 9.42
CA VAL A 117 -11.95 -10.22 8.02
C VAL A 117 -11.16 -8.98 7.61
N LEU A 118 -11.61 -7.79 8.01
CA LEU A 118 -10.89 -6.53 7.76
C LEU A 118 -9.51 -6.51 8.43
N GLN A 119 -9.40 -7.02 9.67
CA GLN A 119 -8.11 -7.18 10.34
C GLN A 119 -7.17 -8.13 9.60
N LEU A 120 -7.67 -9.29 9.13
CA LEU A 120 -6.87 -10.23 8.35
C LEU A 120 -6.39 -9.63 7.03
N ILE A 121 -7.24 -8.88 6.35
CA ILE A 121 -6.86 -8.17 5.12
C ILE A 121 -5.77 -7.14 5.41
N LEU A 122 -5.90 -6.35 6.47
CA LEU A 122 -4.89 -5.38 6.86
C LEU A 122 -3.53 -6.04 7.11
N ILE A 123 -3.49 -7.11 7.91
CA ILE A 123 -2.26 -7.86 8.18
C ILE A 123 -1.64 -8.36 6.87
N GLN A 124 -2.45 -8.90 5.95
CA GLN A 124 -1.95 -9.39 4.67
C GLN A 124 -1.37 -8.26 3.80
N VAL A 125 -1.99 -7.07 3.85
CA VAL A 125 -1.51 -5.88 3.15
C VAL A 125 -0.19 -5.39 3.76
N GLU A 126 -0.09 -5.31 5.08
CA GLU A 126 1.15 -4.94 5.79
C GLU A 126 2.31 -5.90 5.45
N VAL A 127 2.04 -7.21 5.43
CA VAL A 127 3.02 -8.23 5.03
C VAL A 127 3.47 -8.07 3.58
N LEU A 128 2.56 -7.71 2.67
CA LEU A 128 2.91 -7.48 1.27
C LEU A 128 3.84 -6.27 1.13
N PHE A 129 3.54 -5.16 1.79
CA PHE A 129 4.40 -3.96 1.73
C PHE A 129 5.73 -4.11 2.48
N SER A 130 5.81 -5.00 3.47
CA SER A 130 7.07 -5.28 4.18
C SER A 130 8.05 -6.14 3.37
N ASN A 131 7.57 -6.86 2.35
CA ASN A 131 8.41 -7.73 1.51
C ASN A 131 9.04 -7.00 0.31
N ASP A 132 8.61 -5.78 -0.02
CA ASP A 132 9.17 -4.99 -1.14
C ASP A 132 10.51 -4.32 -0.77
N GLU A 133 10.79 -4.05 0.51
CA GLU A 133 12.08 -3.47 0.96
C GLU A 133 13.27 -4.45 0.84
N GLY A 134 13.03 -5.70 0.41
CA GLY A 134 14.04 -6.74 0.26
C GLY A 134 14.76 -6.78 -1.09
N ASP A 135 14.22 -6.16 -2.15
CA ASP A 135 14.76 -6.29 -3.51
C ASP A 135 15.58 -5.06 -3.97
N GLU A 136 15.53 -3.93 -3.26
CA GLU A 136 16.31 -2.72 -3.63
C GLU A 136 17.74 -2.71 -3.04
N ASN A 137 18.05 -3.58 -2.09
CA ASN A 137 19.38 -3.63 -1.45
C ASN A 137 20.43 -4.44 -2.24
N GLU A 138 20.06 -5.18 -3.29
CA GLU A 138 21.03 -5.91 -4.13
C GLU A 138 21.57 -5.09 -5.32
N GLU A 139 20.91 -3.99 -5.72
CA GLU A 139 21.40 -3.14 -6.82
C GLU A 139 22.38 -2.04 -6.36
N GLU A 140 22.29 -1.57 -5.11
CA GLU A 140 23.21 -0.55 -4.58
C GLU A 140 24.61 -1.09 -4.22
N GLU A 141 24.75 -2.39 -3.92
CA GLU A 141 26.07 -2.99 -3.60
C GLU A 141 26.97 -3.22 -4.82
N ASP A 142 26.38 -3.31 -6.03
CA ASP A 142 27.14 -3.49 -7.27
C ASP A 142 27.66 -2.16 -7.85
N GLU A 143 26.88 -1.06 -7.76
CA GLU A 143 27.32 0.26 -8.22
C GLU A 143 28.43 0.88 -7.34
N GLU A 144 28.44 0.61 -6.03
CA GLU A 144 29.47 1.12 -5.12
C GLU A 144 30.81 0.36 -5.26
N GLN A 145 30.80 -0.86 -5.78
CA GLN A 145 32.00 -1.64 -6.09
C GLN A 145 32.62 -1.28 -7.45
N GLU A 146 31.80 -0.86 -8.42
CA GLU A 146 32.29 -0.43 -9.74
C GLU A 146 32.95 0.97 -9.67
N ASN A 147 32.35 1.91 -8.92
CA ASN A 147 32.91 3.25 -8.72
C ASN A 147 34.24 3.26 -7.94
N LYS A 148 34.42 2.39 -6.93
CA LYS A 148 35.71 2.24 -6.21
C LYS A 148 36.82 1.62 -7.07
N LYS A 149 36.46 0.97 -8.18
CA LYS A 149 37.41 0.36 -9.12
C LYS A 149 37.91 1.35 -10.18
N GLU A 150 37.07 2.32 -10.56
CA GLU A 150 37.44 3.39 -11.49
C GLU A 150 38.31 4.47 -10.82
N GLU A 151 38.00 4.90 -9.59
CA GLU A 151 38.83 5.87 -8.85
C GLU A 151 40.26 5.37 -8.58
N ASN A 152 40.45 4.07 -8.34
CA ASN A 152 41.79 3.50 -8.13
C ASN A 152 42.61 3.36 -9.42
N LYS A 153 41.99 3.54 -10.59
CA LYS A 153 42.68 3.47 -11.88
C LYS A 153 43.26 4.84 -12.28
N GLU A 154 42.55 5.93 -12.03
CA GLU A 154 43.05 7.29 -12.29
C GLU A 154 44.22 7.68 -11.37
N VAL A 155 44.19 7.29 -10.09
CA VAL A 155 45.26 7.63 -9.13
C VAL A 155 46.60 6.94 -9.45
N ASN A 156 46.59 5.85 -10.22
CA ASN A 156 47.81 5.13 -10.59
C ASN A 156 48.46 5.62 -11.90
N GLU A 157 47.74 6.39 -12.73
CA GLU A 157 48.32 6.98 -13.96
C GLU A 157 49.07 8.28 -13.66
N GLU A 158 48.61 9.12 -12.73
CA GLU A 158 49.30 10.37 -12.37
C GLU A 158 50.64 10.16 -11.64
N LYS A 159 50.87 8.99 -11.02
CA LYS A 159 52.14 8.71 -10.31
C LYS A 159 53.29 8.29 -11.22
N ASN A 160 53.04 7.97 -12.49
CA ASN A 160 54.07 7.47 -13.40
C ASN A 160 54.71 8.56 -14.30
N GLU A 161 54.20 9.79 -14.29
CA GLU A 161 54.75 10.89 -15.11
C GLU A 161 55.69 11.84 -14.34
N GLY A 162 55.86 11.64 -13.03
CA GLY A 162 56.62 12.56 -12.16
C GLY A 162 58.11 12.28 -11.99
N GLU A 163 58.69 11.27 -12.66
CA GLU A 163 60.07 10.84 -12.38
C GLU A 163 60.98 10.91 -13.62
N VAL A 164 61.12 12.09 -14.23
CA VAL A 164 62.27 12.40 -15.10
C VAL A 164 62.77 13.82 -14.85
N PHE A 165 63.85 13.87 -14.06
CA PHE A 165 65.03 14.74 -14.24
C PHE A 165 64.95 16.22 -13.80
N GLU A 166 65.43 16.50 -12.59
CA GLU A 166 66.23 17.71 -12.32
C GLU A 166 67.37 17.38 -11.34
N THR A 167 68.58 17.36 -11.89
CA THR A 167 69.88 17.54 -11.22
C THR A 167 70.73 18.31 -12.22
N SER A 168 71.53 19.33 -11.94
CA SER A 168 71.82 20.19 -10.81
C SER A 168 72.75 21.29 -11.38
N ASP A 169 73.07 22.29 -10.57
CA ASP A 169 74.31 23.09 -10.56
C ASP A 169 74.31 24.43 -11.33
N ASP A 170 73.96 25.47 -10.56
CA ASP A 170 74.86 26.49 -9.98
C ASP A 170 75.80 27.36 -10.85
N GLU A 171 76.00 28.57 -10.29
CA GLU A 171 77.03 29.59 -10.54
C GLU A 171 76.84 30.54 -11.73
N GLU A 172 77.19 31.83 -11.72
CA GLU A 172 77.44 32.88 -10.71
C GLU A 172 77.75 34.15 -11.54
N THR A 173 77.52 35.33 -10.97
CA THR A 173 78.22 36.62 -11.25
C THR A 173 77.98 37.45 -12.55
N THR A 174 77.43 38.65 -12.30
CA THR A 174 77.90 40.03 -12.61
C THR A 174 78.26 40.51 -14.02
N SER A 175 77.79 41.76 -14.28
CA SER A 175 78.41 42.88 -15.06
C SER A 175 78.62 42.66 -16.55
N GLU A 176 78.59 43.63 -17.46
CA GLU A 176 78.39 45.08 -17.54
C GLU A 176 78.28 45.37 -19.05
N ASP A 177 77.69 46.53 -19.39
CA ASP A 177 77.69 47.25 -20.67
C ASP A 177 76.88 46.74 -21.88
#